data_AF-C6BVW7-F1
#
_entry.id   AF-C6BVW7-F1
#
_cell.length_a   1.000
_cell.length_b   1.000
_cell.length_c   1.000
_cell.angle_alpha   90.00
_cell.angle_beta   90.00
_cell.angle_gamma   90.00
#
_symmetry.space_group_name_H-M   'P 1'
#
loop_
_entity.id
_entity.type
_entity.pdbx_description
1 polymer ?
#
loop_
_entity_poly.entity_id
_entity_poly.type
_entity_poly.pdbx_seq_one_letter_code
_entity_poly.pdbx_strand_id
1 'polypeptide(L)'
;MTFTSYISITGIVVALGSLFVALLSYRKSIKTSATTETHQQLLNVKVFFDVSRHYIDRLNKVSEDFNQVIAELASVAEQSHSDIMHVFDDFDTLEMSTPFLRHEFYSATEEVMTYYDEDITFKHGLYLINQIRRIKEIDYISTENNPPKKKWFWFKILKKPNNYSKRDDWQISNTFNMHVVEIYTRIQKKDEPKLYEQVYKHLNLYRQKHHELRHRIEHLQDRLEKMRIENTRDPINFKDVPNFGRKFYQLKNDISIIKNFDLIDIPKVEYFPIQNGVALSIYAGCVLRIIAHYEIWGHTTSFWSSDDRKLLPK
;
A
#
# COMPACT_ATOMS: atom_id res chain seq x y z
N MET A 1 16.35 59.56 78.32
CA MET A 1 16.17 58.13 77.98
C MET A 1 15.00 57.90 77.00
N THR A 2 14.65 58.87 76.14
CA THR A 2 13.46 58.78 75.27
C THR A 2 13.78 58.78 73.77
N PHE A 3 14.86 59.44 73.32
CA PHE A 3 15.17 59.59 71.90
C PHE A 3 15.67 58.29 71.23
N THR A 4 16.50 57.51 71.93
CA THR A 4 17.00 56.21 71.45
C THR A 4 15.88 55.17 71.35
N SER A 5 14.90 55.20 72.25
CA SER A 5 13.73 54.33 72.21
C SER A 5 12.84 54.61 71.01
N TYR A 6 12.65 55.89 70.64
CA TYR A 6 11.88 56.27 69.44
C TYR A 6 12.56 55.79 68.15
N ILE A 7 13.88 55.95 68.02
CA ILE A 7 14.64 55.48 66.86
C ILE A 7 14.52 53.95 66.73
N SER A 8 14.68 53.21 67.83
CA SER A 8 14.52 51.75 67.82
C SER A 8 13.11 51.30 67.43
N ILE A 9 12.06 51.97 67.93
CA ILE A 9 10.66 51.66 67.57
C ILE A 9 10.41 51.94 66.09
N THR A 10 10.87 53.07 65.56
CA THR A 10 10.72 53.38 64.12
C THR A 10 11.47 52.38 63.23
N GLY A 11 12.67 51.94 63.63
CA GLY A 11 13.42 50.90 62.93
C GLY A 11 12.70 49.55 62.92
N ILE A 12 12.08 49.16 64.04
CA ILE A 12 11.28 47.93 64.14
C ILE A 12 10.04 48.02 63.23
N VAL A 13 9.34 49.15 63.21
CA VAL A 13 8.15 49.34 62.36
C VAL A 13 8.51 49.28 60.86
N VAL A 14 9.62 49.92 60.46
CA VAL A 14 10.11 49.85 59.07
C VAL A 14 10.54 48.44 58.70
N ALA A 15 11.20 47.71 59.61
CA ALA A 15 11.60 46.32 59.38
C ALA A 15 10.38 45.39 59.23
N LEU A 16 9.36 45.55 60.08
CA LEU A 16 8.11 44.79 59.99
C LEU A 16 7.33 45.11 58.71
N GLY A 17 7.25 46.39 58.33
CA GLY A 17 6.64 46.80 57.06
C GLY A 17 7.38 46.23 55.84
N SER A 18 8.71 46.23 55.87
CA SER A 18 9.53 45.65 54.80
C SER A 18 9.36 44.13 54.69
N LEU A 19 9.30 43.43 55.83
CA LEU A 19 9.01 41.99 55.88
C LEU A 19 7.63 41.67 55.30
N PHE A 20 6.62 42.48 55.62
CA PHE A 20 5.26 42.31 55.11
C PHE A 20 5.19 42.50 53.58
N VAL A 21 5.86 43.53 53.06
CA VAL A 21 5.96 43.77 51.60
C VAL A 21 6.74 42.65 50.91
N ALA A 22 7.80 42.13 51.52
CA ALA A 22 8.55 40.98 51.00
C ALA A 22 7.68 39.71 50.95
N LEU A 23 6.89 39.44 51.99
CA LEU A 23 5.95 38.31 52.01
C LEU A 23 4.85 38.43 50.95
N LEU A 24 4.29 39.63 50.76
CA LEU A 24 3.30 39.89 49.71
C LEU A 24 3.90 39.74 48.31
N SER A 25 5.12 40.24 48.11
CA SER A 25 5.85 40.13 46.84
C SER A 25 6.22 38.69 46.52
N TYR A 26 6.65 37.91 47.52
CA TYR A 26 6.90 36.47 47.39
C TYR A 26 5.63 35.71 47.03
N ARG A 27 4.50 35.97 47.71
CA ARG A 27 3.20 35.38 47.37
C ARG A 27 2.73 35.75 45.96
N LYS A 28 2.94 37.00 45.55
CA LYS A 28 2.61 37.47 44.19
C LYS A 28 3.49 36.76 43.15
N SER A 29 4.80 36.68 43.40
CA SER A 29 5.76 35.99 42.54
C SER A 29 5.41 34.51 42.34
N ILE A 30 5.12 33.77 43.42
CA ILE A 30 4.69 32.36 43.31
C ILE A 30 3.42 32.22 42.48
N LYS A 31 2.40 33.06 42.74
CA LYS A 31 1.15 33.02 41.96
C LYS A 31 1.40 33.34 40.50
N THR A 32 2.21 34.36 40.20
CA THR A 32 2.55 34.73 38.83
C THR A 32 3.35 33.63 38.13
N SER A 33 4.35 33.04 38.78
CA SER A 33 5.13 31.92 38.23
C SER A 33 4.24 30.71 37.92
N ALA A 34 3.35 30.31 38.84
CA ALA A 34 2.41 29.22 38.60
C ALA A 34 1.44 29.52 37.43
N THR A 35 0.96 30.77 37.30
CA THR A 35 0.14 31.18 36.15
C THR A 35 0.93 31.23 34.84
N THR A 36 2.21 31.59 34.87
CA THR A 36 3.08 31.62 33.69
C THR A 36 3.43 30.21 33.24
N GLU A 37 3.74 29.30 34.17
CA GLU A 37 4.00 27.88 33.88
C GLU A 37 2.77 27.21 33.26
N THR A 38 1.59 27.42 33.84
CA THR A 38 0.33 26.89 33.28
C THR A 38 0.02 27.50 31.91
N HIS A 39 0.23 28.80 31.71
CA HIS A 39 0.06 29.43 30.40
C HIS A 39 1.04 28.88 29.36
N GLN A 40 2.29 28.65 29.74
CA GLN A 40 3.32 28.10 28.86
C GLN A 40 3.05 26.62 28.52
N GLN A 41 2.54 25.84 29.47
CA GLN A 41 2.04 24.48 29.22
C GLN A 41 0.88 24.48 28.22
N LEU A 42 -0.10 25.37 28.39
CA LEU A 42 -1.23 25.50 27.45
C LEU A 42 -0.79 25.93 26.05
N LEU A 43 0.17 26.84 25.95
CA LEU A 43 0.76 27.24 24.66
C LEU A 43 1.49 26.07 23.99
N ASN A 44 2.26 25.29 24.75
CA ASN A 44 2.93 24.10 24.23
C ASN A 44 1.94 23.04 23.74
N VAL A 45 0.84 22.83 24.47
CA VAL A 45 -0.25 21.92 24.06
C VAL A 45 -0.94 22.42 22.80
N LYS A 46 -1.23 23.73 22.70
CA LYS A 46 -1.82 24.32 21.50
C LYS A 46 -0.91 24.16 20.27
N VAL A 47 0.37 24.49 20.42
CA VAL A 47 1.38 24.30 19.36
C VAL A 47 1.46 22.83 18.98
N PHE A 48 1.37 21.92 19.96
CA PHE A 48 1.32 20.48 19.72
C PHE A 48 0.15 20.09 18.81
N PHE A 49 -1.04 20.58 19.12
CA PHE A 49 -2.25 20.29 18.34
C PHE A 49 -2.22 20.89 16.94
N ASP A 50 -1.81 22.15 16.80
CA ASP A 50 -1.83 22.86 15.51
C ASP A 50 -0.85 22.20 14.53
N VAL A 51 0.36 21.86 14.98
CA VAL A 51 1.38 21.19 14.16
C VAL A 51 0.96 19.74 13.87
N SER A 52 0.41 19.01 14.83
CA SER A 52 -0.10 17.65 14.61
C SER A 52 -1.21 17.61 13.56
N ARG A 53 -2.16 18.54 13.66
CA ARG A 53 -3.27 18.68 12.70
C ARG A 53 -2.77 19.02 11.30
N HIS A 54 -1.79 19.91 11.20
CA HIS A 54 -1.15 20.26 9.93
C HIS A 54 -0.59 19.02 9.21
N TYR A 55 0.15 18.17 9.93
CA TYR A 55 0.71 16.94 9.35
C TYR A 55 -0.35 15.91 9.00
N ILE A 56 -1.37 15.72 9.85
CA ILE A 56 -2.51 14.84 9.58
C ILE A 56 -3.23 15.27 8.30
N ASP A 57 -3.56 16.55 8.16
CA ASP A 57 -4.27 17.08 6.99
C ASP A 57 -3.46 16.92 5.71
N ARG A 58 -2.13 17.12 5.77
CA ARG A 58 -1.25 16.89 4.62
C ARG A 58 -1.13 15.43 4.24
N LEU A 59 -1.03 14.53 5.23
CA LEU A 59 -1.00 13.09 4.99
C LEU A 59 -2.31 12.63 4.34
N ASN A 60 -3.46 13.12 4.82
CA ASN A 60 -4.76 12.83 4.23
C ASN A 60 -4.84 13.27 2.76
N LYS A 61 -4.37 14.48 2.44
CA LYS A 61 -4.33 14.94 1.04
C LYS A 61 -3.45 14.04 0.16
N VAL A 62 -2.28 13.62 0.65
CA VAL A 62 -1.43 12.69 -0.12
C VAL A 62 -2.14 11.34 -0.32
N SER A 63 -2.85 10.86 0.70
CA SER A 63 -3.64 9.63 0.58
C SER A 63 -4.80 9.76 -0.41
N GLU A 64 -5.53 10.86 -0.40
CA GLU A 64 -6.64 11.10 -1.34
C GLU A 64 -6.14 11.11 -2.78
N ASP A 65 -5.06 11.85 -3.04
CA ASP A 65 -4.44 11.91 -4.36
C ASP A 65 -3.88 10.53 -4.79
N PHE A 66 -3.34 9.76 -3.84
CA PHE A 66 -2.87 8.39 -4.11
C PHE A 66 -4.03 7.46 -4.45
N ASN A 67 -5.14 7.51 -3.71
CA ASN A 67 -6.33 6.72 -4.00
C ASN A 67 -6.90 7.02 -5.39
N GLN A 68 -6.87 8.28 -5.83
CA GLN A 68 -7.27 8.64 -7.21
C GLN A 68 -6.36 7.96 -8.25
N VAL A 69 -5.04 7.98 -8.04
CA VAL A 69 -4.08 7.30 -8.92
C VAL A 69 -4.38 5.80 -8.98
N ILE A 70 -4.65 5.17 -7.83
CA ILE A 70 -4.95 3.74 -7.79
C ILE A 70 -6.28 3.42 -8.46
N ALA A 71 -7.32 4.22 -8.24
CA ALA A 71 -8.61 4.04 -8.90
C ALA A 71 -8.50 4.13 -10.44
N GLU A 72 -7.70 5.08 -10.95
CA GLU A 72 -7.42 5.18 -12.38
C GLU A 72 -6.68 3.94 -12.92
N LEU A 73 -5.71 3.40 -12.19
CA LEU A 73 -5.01 2.17 -12.57
C LEU A 73 -5.92 0.95 -12.52
N ALA A 74 -6.74 0.83 -11.47
CA ALA A 74 -7.68 -0.26 -11.26
C ALA A 74 -8.73 -0.32 -12.37
N SER A 75 -9.28 0.84 -12.75
CA SER A 75 -10.24 0.93 -13.85
C SER A 75 -9.65 0.43 -15.18
N VAL A 76 -8.42 0.82 -15.51
CA VAL A 76 -7.76 0.32 -16.72
C VAL A 76 -7.42 -1.17 -16.60
N ALA A 77 -7.03 -1.63 -15.40
CA ALA A 77 -6.74 -3.05 -15.18
C ALA A 77 -7.99 -3.92 -15.36
N GLU A 78 -9.14 -3.47 -14.85
CA GLU A 78 -10.43 -4.14 -15.02
C GLU A 78 -10.85 -4.21 -16.49
N GLN A 79 -10.76 -3.08 -17.21
CA GLN A 79 -11.05 -3.06 -18.64
C GLN A 79 -10.12 -4.00 -19.42
N SER A 80 -8.80 -3.93 -19.17
CA SER A 80 -7.83 -4.81 -19.82
C SER A 80 -8.09 -6.29 -19.51
N HIS A 81 -8.46 -6.63 -18.27
CA HIS A 81 -8.80 -8.00 -17.89
C HIS A 81 -10.04 -8.49 -18.63
N SER A 82 -11.09 -7.66 -18.69
CA SER A 82 -12.32 -7.96 -19.44
C SER A 82 -12.01 -8.17 -20.93
N ASP A 83 -11.25 -7.28 -21.57
CA ASP A 83 -10.89 -7.43 -22.97
C ASP A 83 -10.09 -8.72 -23.24
N ILE A 84 -9.17 -9.09 -22.34
CA ILE A 84 -8.41 -10.34 -22.44
C ILE A 84 -9.34 -11.54 -22.39
N MET A 85 -10.38 -11.53 -21.54
CA MET A 85 -11.39 -12.59 -21.52
C MET A 85 -12.05 -12.77 -22.89
N HIS A 86 -12.35 -11.68 -23.60
CA HIS A 86 -12.89 -11.74 -24.95
C HIS A 86 -11.90 -12.34 -25.96
N VAL A 87 -10.62 -11.98 -25.85
CA VAL A 87 -9.57 -12.56 -26.70
C VAL A 87 -9.50 -14.07 -26.55
N PHE A 88 -9.68 -14.62 -25.34
CA PHE A 88 -9.67 -16.07 -25.13
C PHE A 88 -10.77 -16.81 -25.91
N ASP A 89 -11.94 -16.19 -26.12
CA ASP A 89 -13.04 -16.80 -26.87
C ASP A 89 -12.71 -16.95 -28.37
N ASP A 90 -11.94 -16.01 -28.95
CA ASP A 90 -11.54 -16.04 -30.36
C ASP A 90 -10.62 -17.23 -30.70
N PHE A 91 -10.06 -17.88 -29.68
CA PHE A 91 -9.15 -19.02 -29.81
C PHE A 91 -9.76 -20.33 -29.29
N ASP A 92 -11.04 -20.35 -28.94
CA ASP A 92 -11.73 -21.57 -28.57
C ASP A 92 -11.97 -22.45 -29.80
N THR A 93 -11.50 -23.69 -29.75
CA THR A 93 -11.57 -24.62 -30.89
C THR A 93 -12.79 -25.54 -30.84
N LEU A 94 -13.59 -25.48 -29.77
CA LEU A 94 -14.80 -26.25 -29.61
C LEU A 94 -16.03 -25.44 -30.10
N GLU A 95 -16.51 -25.76 -31.30
CA GLU A 95 -17.70 -25.12 -31.90
C GLU A 95 -19.01 -25.42 -31.16
N MET A 96 -19.05 -26.44 -30.28
CA MET A 96 -20.28 -26.91 -29.66
C MET A 96 -20.08 -27.37 -28.19
N SER A 97 -20.12 -26.41 -27.26
CA SER A 97 -20.79 -26.48 -25.94
C SER A 97 -20.08 -25.59 -24.92
N THR A 98 -20.87 -24.87 -24.13
CA THR A 98 -20.43 -24.10 -22.95
C THR A 98 -19.61 -24.94 -21.96
N PRO A 99 -18.66 -24.35 -21.21
CA PRO A 99 -18.41 -22.90 -21.07
C PRO A 99 -17.36 -22.37 -22.06
N PHE A 100 -17.51 -21.10 -22.47
CA PHE A 100 -16.54 -20.39 -23.30
C PHE A 100 -15.21 -20.20 -22.57
N LEU A 101 -14.08 -20.17 -23.28
CA LEU A 101 -12.75 -19.95 -22.68
C LEU A 101 -12.66 -18.69 -21.80
N ARG A 102 -13.48 -17.67 -22.07
CA ARG A 102 -13.71 -16.54 -21.17
C ARG A 102 -14.04 -16.95 -19.73
N HIS A 103 -14.95 -17.89 -19.55
CA HIS A 103 -15.40 -18.30 -18.22
C HIS A 103 -14.27 -19.02 -17.49
N GLU A 104 -13.56 -19.93 -18.17
CA GLU A 104 -12.41 -20.63 -17.60
C GLU A 104 -11.31 -19.64 -17.20
N PHE A 105 -11.01 -18.65 -18.05
CA PHE A 105 -10.05 -17.61 -17.73
C PHE A 105 -10.50 -16.77 -16.54
N TYR A 106 -11.75 -16.30 -16.53
CA TYR A 106 -12.31 -15.53 -15.42
C TYR A 106 -12.19 -16.31 -14.12
N SER A 107 -12.70 -17.54 -14.08
CA SER A 107 -12.71 -18.39 -12.88
C SER A 107 -11.29 -18.70 -12.39
N ALA A 108 -10.33 -18.93 -13.29
CA ALA A 108 -8.93 -19.08 -12.91
C ALA A 108 -8.39 -17.80 -12.24
N THR A 109 -8.63 -16.62 -12.82
CA THR A 109 -8.15 -15.36 -12.23
C THR A 109 -8.88 -14.99 -10.94
N GLU A 110 -10.16 -15.36 -10.83
CA GLU A 110 -11.00 -15.11 -9.66
C GLU A 110 -10.61 -15.98 -8.48
N GLU A 111 -10.33 -17.27 -8.70
CA GLU A 111 -9.82 -18.17 -7.66
C GLU A 111 -8.53 -17.63 -7.03
N VAL A 112 -7.64 -17.04 -7.84
CA VAL A 112 -6.41 -16.40 -7.35
C VAL A 112 -6.70 -15.14 -6.55
N MET A 113 -7.80 -14.43 -6.82
CA MET A 113 -8.21 -13.29 -6.01
C MET A 113 -8.86 -13.77 -4.69
N THR A 114 -9.85 -14.65 -4.79
CA THR A 114 -10.67 -15.16 -3.67
C THR A 114 -9.85 -15.95 -2.65
N TYR A 115 -8.86 -16.73 -3.08
CA TYR A 115 -7.99 -17.48 -2.16
C TYR A 115 -7.18 -16.57 -1.22
N TYR A 116 -7.07 -15.28 -1.53
CA TYR A 116 -6.31 -14.32 -0.75
C TYR A 116 -7.19 -13.23 -0.13
N ASP A 117 -8.48 -13.14 -0.47
CA ASP A 117 -9.41 -12.13 0.07
C ASP A 117 -9.43 -12.10 1.61
N GLU A 118 -9.30 -13.26 2.27
CA GLU A 118 -9.33 -13.35 3.74
C GLU A 118 -8.04 -12.86 4.45
N ASP A 119 -6.92 -12.67 3.74
CA ASP A 119 -5.60 -12.32 4.33
C ASP A 119 -4.84 -11.19 3.60
N ILE A 120 -5.42 -10.52 2.60
CA ILE A 120 -4.73 -9.44 1.89
C ILE A 120 -4.62 -8.19 2.75
N THR A 121 -3.47 -8.05 3.41
CA THR A 121 -2.85 -6.72 3.56
C THR A 121 -2.09 -6.41 2.27
N PHE A 122 -1.90 -5.13 1.89
CA PHE A 122 -1.17 -4.70 0.69
C PHE A 122 0.14 -5.47 0.40
N LYS A 123 0.87 -5.92 1.45
CA LYS A 123 2.05 -6.80 1.33
C LYS A 123 1.77 -8.17 0.71
N HIS A 124 0.61 -8.76 0.94
CA HIS A 124 0.20 -10.07 0.45
C HIS A 124 -0.21 -10.04 -1.03
N GLY A 125 -0.86 -8.96 -1.50
CA GLY A 125 -1.19 -8.82 -2.93
C GLY A 125 0.06 -8.78 -3.82
N LEU A 126 1.12 -8.10 -3.38
CA LEU A 126 2.39 -8.04 -4.11
C LEU A 126 3.22 -9.31 -3.95
N TYR A 127 3.19 -9.91 -2.77
CA TYR A 127 3.77 -11.23 -2.56
C TYR A 127 3.12 -12.22 -3.52
N LEU A 128 1.78 -12.20 -3.64
CA LEU A 128 1.04 -13.00 -4.59
C LEU A 128 1.51 -12.75 -6.02
N ILE A 129 1.61 -11.49 -6.46
CA ILE A 129 2.13 -11.16 -7.79
C ILE A 129 3.56 -11.70 -7.98
N ASN A 130 4.45 -11.56 -6.99
CA ASN A 130 5.80 -12.14 -7.03
C ASN A 130 5.81 -13.67 -7.03
N GLN A 131 4.83 -14.32 -6.41
CA GLN A 131 4.69 -15.76 -6.45
C GLN A 131 4.11 -16.20 -7.81
N ILE A 132 3.10 -15.52 -8.37
CA ILE A 132 2.55 -15.80 -9.71
C ILE A 132 3.68 -15.66 -10.76
N ARG A 133 4.66 -14.76 -10.55
CA ARG A 133 5.87 -14.69 -11.40
C ARG A 133 6.67 -16.00 -11.42
N ARG A 134 6.64 -16.82 -10.39
CA ARG A 134 7.29 -18.15 -10.41
C ARG A 134 6.65 -19.11 -11.42
N ILE A 135 5.37 -18.93 -11.75
CA ILE A 135 4.69 -19.68 -12.83
C ILE A 135 5.36 -19.38 -14.17
N LYS A 136 5.83 -18.15 -14.39
CA LYS A 136 6.60 -17.76 -15.59
C LYS A 136 8.01 -18.38 -15.60
N GLU A 137 8.73 -18.38 -14.48
CA GLU A 137 10.14 -18.83 -14.40
C GLU A 137 10.30 -20.35 -14.58
N ILE A 138 9.30 -21.09 -14.14
CA ILE A 138 9.22 -22.54 -14.25
C ILE A 138 9.44 -23.05 -15.69
N ASP A 139 9.01 -22.28 -16.69
CA ASP A 139 9.10 -22.68 -18.10
C ASP A 139 10.31 -22.09 -18.82
N TYR A 140 10.78 -20.90 -18.47
CA TYR A 140 11.96 -20.26 -19.10
C TYR A 140 13.24 -21.10 -18.90
N ILE A 141 13.37 -21.76 -17.75
CA ILE A 141 14.50 -22.65 -17.45
C ILE A 141 14.40 -23.98 -18.23
N SER A 142 13.20 -24.40 -18.64
CA SER A 142 13.00 -25.66 -19.39
C SER A 142 13.37 -25.55 -20.87
N THR A 143 13.46 -24.34 -21.43
CA THR A 143 13.67 -24.11 -22.86
C THR A 143 15.13 -24.10 -23.33
N GLU A 144 16.10 -23.98 -22.42
CA GLU A 144 17.51 -23.82 -22.84
C GLU A 144 18.24 -25.14 -23.14
N ASN A 145 17.78 -26.28 -22.60
CA ASN A 145 18.54 -27.54 -22.74
C ASN A 145 17.75 -28.82 -23.05
N ASN A 146 16.41 -28.84 -22.99
CA ASN A 146 15.61 -29.99 -23.44
C ASN A 146 14.12 -29.58 -23.59
N PRO A 147 13.49 -29.69 -24.78
CA PRO A 147 12.07 -29.38 -24.91
C PRO A 147 11.27 -30.29 -23.96
N PRO A 148 10.48 -29.75 -23.03
CA PRO A 148 9.79 -30.57 -22.05
C PRO A 148 8.80 -31.49 -22.78
N LYS A 149 8.95 -32.80 -22.57
CA LYS A 149 7.88 -33.76 -22.86
C LYS A 149 6.68 -33.33 -22.01
N LYS A 150 5.67 -32.77 -22.68
CA LYS A 150 4.42 -32.14 -22.19
C LYS A 150 3.65 -32.80 -21.02
N LYS A 151 4.06 -33.97 -20.52
CA LYS A 151 3.33 -34.73 -19.49
C LYS A 151 3.92 -34.67 -18.08
N TRP A 152 5.14 -34.17 -17.89
CA TRP A 152 5.86 -34.43 -16.63
C TRP A 152 5.90 -33.27 -15.61
N PHE A 153 5.61 -32.03 -16.01
CA PHE A 153 5.78 -30.87 -15.13
C PHE A 153 4.56 -30.59 -14.23
N TRP A 154 3.33 -30.69 -14.75
CA TRP A 154 2.10 -30.45 -13.96
C TRP A 154 1.93 -31.43 -12.78
N PHE A 155 2.49 -32.64 -12.86
CA PHE A 155 2.47 -33.61 -11.76
C PHE A 155 3.36 -33.24 -10.57
N LYS A 156 4.30 -32.28 -10.70
CA LYS A 156 5.07 -31.77 -9.55
C LYS A 156 4.35 -30.64 -8.80
N ILE A 157 3.43 -29.93 -9.45
CA ILE A 157 2.51 -28.99 -8.77
C ILE A 157 1.45 -29.77 -7.96
N LEU A 158 1.15 -31.01 -8.36
CA LEU A 158 0.22 -31.92 -7.66
C LEU A 158 0.85 -32.80 -6.57
N LYS A 159 2.19 -32.88 -6.49
CA LYS A 159 2.87 -33.59 -5.39
C LYS A 159 3.31 -32.59 -4.34
N LYS A 160 2.70 -32.66 -3.15
CA LYS A 160 3.18 -32.00 -1.92
C LYS A 160 4.70 -32.01 -1.89
N PRO A 161 5.38 -30.84 -1.90
CA PRO A 161 6.81 -30.83 -1.72
C PRO A 161 7.10 -31.04 -0.23
N ASN A 162 7.35 -32.29 0.17
CA ASN A 162 8.07 -32.54 1.41
C ASN A 162 9.46 -31.89 1.25
N ASN A 163 9.69 -30.81 2.00
CA ASN A 163 10.96 -30.12 2.24
C ASN A 163 11.21 -28.77 1.55
N TYR A 164 10.18 -27.95 1.35
CA TYR A 164 10.37 -26.49 1.45
C TYR A 164 9.87 -26.03 2.83
N SER A 165 10.57 -25.06 3.42
CA SER A 165 10.27 -24.59 4.78
C SER A 165 8.81 -24.12 4.89
N LYS A 166 8.21 -24.25 6.09
CA LYS A 166 6.79 -23.97 6.44
C LYS A 166 6.24 -22.56 6.10
N ARG A 167 6.92 -21.75 5.27
CA ARG A 167 6.47 -20.44 4.78
C ARG A 167 6.17 -20.38 3.28
N ASP A 168 6.37 -21.46 2.53
CA ASP A 168 6.24 -21.49 1.05
C ASP A 168 5.15 -22.46 0.54
N ASP A 169 4.20 -22.87 1.36
CA ASP A 169 3.12 -23.80 0.96
C ASP A 169 2.03 -23.07 0.17
N TRP A 170 2.31 -22.69 -1.08
CA TRP A 170 1.24 -22.41 -2.03
C TRP A 170 0.58 -23.72 -2.44
N GLN A 171 -0.58 -24.02 -1.88
CA GLN A 171 -1.48 -25.00 -2.46
C GLN A 171 -2.31 -24.27 -3.52
N ILE A 172 -1.91 -24.39 -4.79
CA ILE A 172 -2.74 -23.93 -5.90
C ILE A 172 -4.06 -24.72 -5.81
N SER A 173 -5.19 -24.01 -5.70
CA SER A 173 -6.52 -24.60 -5.62
C SER A 173 -6.71 -25.63 -6.75
N ASN A 174 -7.26 -26.80 -6.42
CA ASN A 174 -7.63 -27.79 -7.44
C ASN A 174 -8.57 -27.15 -8.48
N THR A 175 -9.41 -26.21 -8.06
CA THR A 175 -10.31 -25.43 -8.91
C THR A 175 -9.56 -24.57 -9.92
N PHE A 176 -8.55 -23.80 -9.49
CA PHE A 176 -7.67 -23.06 -10.39
C PHE A 176 -7.04 -23.97 -11.46
N ASN A 177 -6.48 -25.11 -11.04
CA ASN A 177 -5.83 -26.03 -11.96
C ASN A 177 -6.81 -26.64 -12.98
N MET A 178 -8.06 -26.92 -12.58
CA MET A 178 -9.09 -27.42 -13.50
C MET A 178 -9.34 -26.40 -14.62
N HIS A 179 -9.55 -25.13 -14.27
CA HIS A 179 -9.79 -24.07 -15.26
C HIS A 179 -8.60 -23.86 -16.21
N VAL A 180 -7.38 -23.84 -15.67
CA VAL A 180 -6.17 -23.70 -16.49
C VAL A 180 -5.99 -24.88 -17.44
N VAL A 181 -6.22 -26.11 -16.98
CA VAL A 181 -6.16 -27.31 -17.83
C VAL A 181 -7.18 -27.20 -18.96
N GLU A 182 -8.41 -26.78 -18.68
CA GLU A 182 -9.44 -26.61 -19.70
C GLU A 182 -8.99 -25.63 -20.80
N ILE A 183 -8.44 -24.47 -20.41
CA ILE A 183 -7.87 -23.49 -21.34
C ILE A 183 -6.80 -24.12 -22.24
N TYR A 184 -5.86 -24.85 -21.65
CA TYR A 184 -4.76 -25.49 -22.39
C TYR A 184 -5.21 -26.61 -23.34
N THR A 185 -6.31 -27.29 -23.03
CA THR A 185 -6.83 -28.36 -23.89
C THR A 185 -7.51 -27.82 -25.15
N ARG A 186 -8.06 -26.61 -25.09
CA ARG A 186 -8.85 -26.01 -26.17
C ARG A 186 -8.05 -25.08 -27.07
N ILE A 187 -6.97 -24.48 -26.58
CA ILE A 187 -6.10 -23.62 -27.40
C ILE A 187 -5.03 -24.47 -28.09
N GLN A 188 -4.97 -24.42 -29.42
CA GLN A 188 -3.94 -25.12 -30.18
C GLN A 188 -2.57 -24.44 -29.97
N LYS A 189 -1.52 -25.25 -29.78
CA LYS A 189 -0.15 -24.75 -29.50
C LYS A 189 0.36 -23.74 -30.54
N LYS A 190 0.00 -23.89 -31.81
CA LYS A 190 0.42 -22.99 -32.90
C LYS A 190 -0.20 -21.59 -32.78
N ASP A 191 -1.32 -21.46 -32.08
CA ASP A 191 -2.08 -20.22 -31.96
C ASP A 191 -1.71 -19.44 -30.67
N GLU A 192 -1.00 -20.05 -29.72
CA GLU A 192 -0.54 -19.40 -28.48
C GLU A 192 0.26 -18.10 -28.70
N PRO A 193 1.19 -18.00 -29.68
CA PRO A 193 1.89 -16.75 -29.93
C PRO A 193 0.93 -15.62 -30.36
N LYS A 194 -0.06 -15.95 -31.21
CA LYS A 194 -1.05 -15.02 -31.72
C LYS A 194 -2.06 -14.61 -30.64
N LEU A 195 -2.44 -15.53 -29.76
CA LEU A 195 -3.24 -15.24 -28.57
C LEU A 195 -2.53 -14.19 -27.73
N TYR A 196 -1.28 -14.45 -27.36
CA TYR A 196 -0.53 -13.55 -26.51
C TYR A 196 -0.25 -12.20 -27.19
N GLU A 197 -0.04 -12.16 -28.50
CA GLU A 197 0.08 -10.90 -29.23
C GLU A 197 -1.17 -10.02 -29.08
N GLN A 198 -2.36 -10.61 -29.12
CA GLN A 198 -3.62 -9.89 -28.91
C GLN A 198 -3.78 -9.47 -27.44
N VAL A 199 -3.53 -10.38 -26.50
CA VAL A 199 -3.52 -10.07 -25.05
C VAL A 199 -2.56 -8.93 -24.73
N TYR A 200 -1.36 -8.92 -25.34
CA TYR A 200 -0.35 -7.90 -25.12
C TYR A 200 -0.82 -6.49 -25.50
N LYS A 201 -1.71 -6.35 -26.50
CA LYS A 201 -2.30 -5.04 -26.86
C LYS A 201 -3.09 -4.46 -25.69
N HIS A 202 -3.89 -5.29 -25.01
CA HIS A 202 -4.67 -4.88 -23.84
C HIS A 202 -3.79 -4.65 -22.61
N LEU A 203 -2.74 -5.45 -22.44
CA LEU A 203 -1.73 -5.22 -21.38
C LEU A 203 -0.98 -3.90 -21.57
N ASN A 204 -0.72 -3.51 -22.82
CA ASN A 204 -0.01 -2.29 -23.13
C ASN A 204 -0.81 -1.03 -22.73
N LEU A 205 -2.14 -1.09 -22.74
CA LEU A 205 -3.00 0.01 -22.24
C LEU A 205 -2.71 0.30 -20.77
N TYR A 206 -2.71 -0.73 -19.93
CA TYR A 206 -2.35 -0.57 -18.51
C TYR A 206 -0.92 -0.04 -18.35
N ARG A 207 0.05 -0.57 -19.12
CA ARG A 207 1.45 -0.12 -19.04
C ARG A 207 1.60 1.37 -19.40
N GLN A 208 0.90 1.82 -20.42
CA GLN A 208 0.88 3.23 -20.82
C GLN A 208 0.28 4.09 -19.72
N LYS A 209 -0.85 3.67 -19.13
CA LYS A 209 -1.48 4.42 -18.03
C LYS A 209 -0.59 4.48 -16.78
N HIS A 210 0.07 3.37 -16.42
CA HIS A 210 1.03 3.35 -15.32
C HIS A 210 2.21 4.29 -15.57
N HIS A 211 2.73 4.31 -16.80
CA HIS A 211 3.79 5.24 -17.19
C HIS A 211 3.35 6.71 -17.11
N GLU A 212 2.16 7.04 -17.61
CA GLU A 212 1.55 8.38 -17.52
C GLU A 212 1.41 8.85 -16.07
N LEU A 213 0.94 7.96 -15.18
CA LEU A 213 0.72 8.27 -13.77
C LEU A 213 2.01 8.27 -12.93
N ARG A 214 3.13 7.77 -13.48
CA ARG A 214 4.40 7.64 -12.76
C ARG A 214 4.90 8.97 -12.17
N HIS A 215 4.76 10.06 -12.91
CA HIS A 215 5.13 11.39 -12.42
C HIS A 215 4.26 11.85 -11.24
N ARG A 216 2.96 11.52 -11.24
CA ARG A 216 2.09 11.80 -10.10
C ARG A 216 2.51 10.98 -8.88
N ILE A 217 2.83 9.70 -9.06
CA ILE A 217 3.32 8.82 -7.99
C ILE A 217 4.63 9.34 -7.39
N GLU A 218 5.57 9.76 -8.24
CA GLU A 218 6.83 10.38 -7.83
C GLU A 218 6.60 11.66 -7.03
N HIS A 219 5.69 12.52 -7.50
CA HIS A 219 5.36 13.74 -6.79
C HIS A 219 4.75 13.48 -5.41
N LEU A 220 3.91 12.45 -5.26
CA LEU A 220 3.36 12.02 -3.97
C LEU A 220 4.47 11.53 -3.03
N GLN A 221 5.42 10.75 -3.54
CA GLN A 221 6.58 10.30 -2.78
C GLN A 221 7.44 11.48 -2.29
N ASP A 222 7.68 12.48 -3.16
CA ASP A 222 8.41 13.69 -2.82
C ASP A 222 7.70 14.52 -1.75
N ARG A 223 6.36 14.59 -1.81
CA ARG A 223 5.55 15.28 -0.78
C ARG A 223 5.69 14.60 0.59
N LEU A 224 5.70 13.27 0.64
CA LEU A 224 5.97 12.53 1.88
C LEU A 224 7.38 12.78 2.40
N GLU A 225 8.37 12.77 1.51
CA GLU A 225 9.77 12.97 1.91
C GLU A 225 10.02 14.40 2.41
N LYS A 226 9.41 15.41 1.77
CA LYS A 226 9.41 16.80 2.26
C LYS A 226 8.80 16.90 3.66
N MET A 227 7.63 16.28 3.89
CA MET A 227 7.02 16.24 5.23
C MET A 227 7.94 15.62 6.26
N ARG A 228 8.65 14.53 5.91
CA ARG A 228 9.62 13.88 6.82
C ARG A 228 10.78 14.81 7.16
N ILE A 229 11.31 15.55 6.19
CA ILE A 229 12.42 16.49 6.38
C ILE A 229 11.98 17.70 7.19
N GLU A 230 10.77 18.21 6.96
CA GLU A 230 10.19 19.31 7.74
C GLU A 230 10.00 18.89 9.20
N ASN A 231 9.54 17.65 9.44
CA ASN A 231 9.34 17.13 10.78
C ASN A 231 10.62 17.04 11.64
N THR A 232 11.80 16.89 11.03
CA THR A 232 13.06 16.89 11.81
C THR A 232 13.43 18.26 12.38
N ARG A 233 12.79 19.32 11.90
CA ARG A 233 12.99 20.70 12.35
C ARG A 233 11.89 21.18 13.28
N ASP A 234 10.79 20.45 13.37
CA ASP A 234 9.64 20.79 14.18
C ASP A 234 9.78 20.25 15.62
N PRO A 235 9.13 20.92 16.59
CA PRO A 235 9.17 20.52 18.00
C PRO A 235 8.46 19.19 18.30
N ILE A 236 7.78 18.59 17.32
CA ILE A 236 7.00 17.35 17.46
C ILE A 236 7.54 16.33 16.47
N ASN A 237 7.84 15.12 16.94
CA ASN A 237 8.18 14.02 16.06
C ASN A 237 6.92 13.30 15.58
N PHE A 238 6.93 12.73 14.37
CA PHE A 238 5.88 11.82 13.89
C PHE A 238 5.55 10.67 14.85
N LYS A 239 6.50 10.26 15.69
CA LYS A 239 6.29 9.24 16.74
C LYS A 239 5.44 9.72 17.90
N ASP A 240 5.40 11.03 18.14
CA ASP A 240 4.69 11.64 19.26
C ASP A 240 3.19 11.83 18.95
N VAL A 241 2.82 11.78 17.67
CA VAL A 241 1.42 11.83 17.22
C VAL A 241 0.86 10.40 17.15
N PRO A 242 -0.20 10.07 17.92
CA PRO A 242 -0.78 8.73 17.94
C PRO A 242 -1.10 8.22 16.53
N ASN A 243 -0.68 6.99 16.21
CA ASN A 243 -0.90 6.32 14.92
C ASN A 243 -0.36 7.03 13.65
N PHE A 244 0.14 8.25 13.73
CA PHE A 244 0.61 9.01 12.56
C PHE A 244 1.83 8.36 11.92
N GLY A 245 2.88 8.07 12.71
CA GLY A 245 4.08 7.43 12.19
C GLY A 245 3.78 6.13 11.44
N ARG A 246 2.94 5.26 12.01
CA ARG A 246 2.51 4.01 11.34
C ARG A 246 1.82 4.30 10.01
N LYS A 247 0.83 5.19 10.01
CA LYS A 247 0.05 5.56 8.80
C LYS A 247 0.93 6.21 7.73
N PHE A 248 1.86 7.09 8.13
CA PHE A 248 2.83 7.72 7.23
C PHE A 248 3.74 6.70 6.54
N TYR A 249 4.35 5.79 7.30
CA TYR A 249 5.25 4.79 6.73
C TYR A 249 4.52 3.74 5.90
N GLN A 250 3.27 3.42 6.25
CA GLN A 250 2.41 2.58 5.43
C GLN A 250 2.17 3.24 4.06
N LEU A 251 1.64 4.47 4.03
CA LEU A 251 1.38 5.17 2.77
C LEU A 251 2.66 5.37 1.93
N LYS A 252 3.80 5.66 2.58
CA LYS A 252 5.11 5.75 1.91
C LYS A 252 5.51 4.43 1.25
N ASN A 253 5.31 3.32 1.96
CA ASN A 253 5.58 1.98 1.45
C ASN A 253 4.67 1.65 0.27
N ASP A 254 3.38 1.98 0.37
CA ASP A 254 2.39 1.66 -0.66
C ASP A 254 2.65 2.43 -1.96
N ILE A 255 2.93 3.73 -1.86
CA ILE A 255 3.38 4.55 -2.99
C ILE A 255 4.67 4.00 -3.62
N SER A 256 5.65 3.64 -2.79
CA SER A 256 6.93 3.10 -3.27
C SER A 256 6.76 1.79 -4.02
N ILE A 257 5.85 0.95 -3.56
CA ILE A 257 5.53 -0.30 -4.23
C ILE A 257 4.89 -0.01 -5.58
N ILE A 258 3.85 0.82 -5.65
CA ILE A 258 3.14 1.07 -6.92
C ILE A 258 4.06 1.74 -7.94
N LYS A 259 4.95 2.63 -7.47
CA LYS A 259 6.00 3.23 -8.30
C LYS A 259 6.89 2.18 -8.95
N ASN A 260 7.32 1.21 -8.15
CA ASN A 260 8.23 0.13 -8.58
C ASN A 260 7.47 -1.08 -9.09
N PHE A 261 6.14 -1.01 -9.15
CA PHE A 261 5.29 -2.06 -9.64
C PHE A 261 5.42 -2.08 -11.15
N ASP A 262 6.46 -2.76 -11.61
CA ASP A 262 6.66 -2.97 -13.01
C ASP A 262 5.95 -4.26 -13.40
N LEU A 263 5.03 -4.18 -14.35
CA LEU A 263 4.57 -5.35 -15.09
C LEU A 263 5.71 -6.04 -15.86
N ILE A 264 6.94 -5.51 -15.80
CA ILE A 264 8.18 -6.10 -16.33
C ILE A 264 8.50 -7.39 -15.57
N ASP A 265 7.75 -8.40 -15.96
CA ASP A 265 8.26 -9.68 -16.39
C ASP A 265 7.44 -10.21 -17.58
N ILE A 266 6.73 -9.35 -18.32
CA ILE A 266 5.95 -9.75 -19.49
C ILE A 266 6.84 -9.56 -20.73
N PRO A 267 7.41 -10.64 -21.32
CA PRO A 267 8.31 -10.52 -22.45
C PRO A 267 7.61 -9.82 -23.61
N LYS A 268 8.28 -8.82 -24.19
CA LYS A 268 7.83 -8.18 -25.42
C LYS A 268 7.79 -9.23 -26.54
N VAL A 269 6.67 -9.29 -27.25
CA VAL A 269 6.42 -10.24 -28.37
C VAL A 269 7.55 -10.21 -29.41
N GLU A 270 8.17 -9.04 -29.60
CA GLU A 270 9.21 -8.79 -30.60
C GLU A 270 10.54 -9.54 -30.38
N TYR A 271 10.78 -10.10 -29.20
CA TYR A 271 12.12 -10.60 -28.84
C TYR A 271 12.22 -12.13 -28.68
N PHE A 272 11.11 -12.85 -28.56
CA PHE A 272 11.12 -14.31 -28.38
C PHE A 272 9.96 -14.96 -29.11
N PRO A 273 10.13 -16.12 -29.76
CA PRO A 273 9.00 -16.96 -30.11
C PRO A 273 8.34 -17.39 -28.80
N ILE A 274 7.22 -16.78 -28.47
CA ILE A 274 6.50 -17.05 -27.22
C ILE A 274 5.88 -18.43 -27.34
N GLN A 275 6.60 -19.43 -26.82
CA GLN A 275 6.15 -20.83 -26.88
C GLN A 275 5.01 -21.12 -25.90
N ASN A 276 4.77 -20.22 -24.94
CA ASN A 276 3.85 -20.38 -23.81
C ASN A 276 2.92 -19.16 -23.66
N GLY A 277 2.21 -18.80 -24.71
CA GLY A 277 1.34 -17.62 -24.73
C GLY A 277 0.17 -17.72 -23.73
N VAL A 278 -0.32 -18.93 -23.48
CA VAL A 278 -1.42 -19.19 -22.52
C VAL A 278 -0.98 -18.89 -21.08
N ALA A 279 0.14 -19.45 -20.63
CA ALA A 279 0.66 -19.21 -19.28
C ALA A 279 0.88 -17.72 -19.01
N LEU A 280 1.51 -17.01 -19.96
CA LEU A 280 1.76 -15.58 -19.81
C LEU A 280 0.47 -14.77 -19.76
N SER A 281 -0.53 -15.16 -20.53
CA SER A 281 -1.85 -14.50 -20.54
C SER A 281 -2.61 -14.73 -19.23
N ILE A 282 -2.57 -15.95 -18.69
CA ILE A 282 -3.16 -16.28 -17.37
C ILE A 282 -2.43 -15.51 -16.26
N TYR A 283 -1.09 -15.50 -16.26
CA TYR A 283 -0.28 -14.71 -15.34
C TYR A 283 -0.71 -13.24 -15.36
N ALA A 284 -0.77 -12.65 -16.54
CA ALA A 284 -1.10 -11.24 -16.69
C ALA A 284 -2.56 -10.95 -16.26
N GLY A 285 -3.48 -11.86 -16.57
CA GLY A 285 -4.86 -11.84 -16.10
C GLY A 285 -4.98 -11.81 -14.58
N CYS A 286 -4.30 -12.71 -13.88
CA CYS A 286 -4.32 -12.75 -12.42
C CYS A 286 -3.78 -11.45 -11.83
N VAL A 287 -2.70 -10.91 -12.38
CA VAL A 287 -2.12 -9.62 -11.92
C VAL A 287 -3.11 -8.48 -12.12
N LEU A 288 -3.72 -8.36 -13.30
CA LEU A 288 -4.71 -7.32 -13.56
C LEU A 288 -5.93 -7.46 -12.65
N ARG A 289 -6.39 -8.69 -12.39
CA ARG A 289 -7.52 -8.94 -11.49
C ARG A 289 -7.21 -8.45 -10.07
N ILE A 290 -6.02 -8.75 -9.55
CA ILE A 290 -5.59 -8.27 -8.21
C ILE A 290 -5.55 -6.74 -8.16
N ILE A 291 -5.11 -6.07 -9.24
CA ILE A 291 -5.03 -4.60 -9.31
C ILE A 291 -6.40 -3.95 -9.44
N ALA A 292 -7.30 -4.53 -10.25
CA ALA A 292 -8.67 -4.06 -10.39
C ALA A 292 -9.38 -4.03 -9.03
N HIS A 293 -9.11 -5.02 -8.18
CA HIS A 293 -9.69 -5.14 -6.84
C HIS A 293 -8.80 -4.55 -5.75
N TYR A 294 -8.14 -3.42 -6.00
CA TYR A 294 -7.22 -2.80 -5.03
C TYR A 294 -7.84 -2.50 -3.65
N GLU A 295 -9.16 -2.44 -3.54
CA GLU A 295 -9.88 -2.23 -2.27
C GLU A 295 -9.60 -3.36 -1.27
N ILE A 296 -9.33 -4.57 -1.76
CA ILE A 296 -8.94 -5.72 -0.95
C ILE A 296 -7.51 -5.60 -0.41
N TRP A 297 -6.72 -4.60 -0.85
CA TRP A 297 -5.34 -4.41 -0.40
C TRP A 297 -5.20 -3.89 1.04
N GLY A 298 -6.25 -4.02 1.85
CA GLY A 298 -6.40 -3.39 3.14
C GLY A 298 -6.79 -1.93 2.95
N HIS A 299 -8.08 -1.66 3.16
CA HIS A 299 -8.69 -0.36 2.97
C HIS A 299 -7.83 0.85 3.40
N THR A 300 -7.68 1.79 2.45
CA THR A 300 -7.48 3.23 2.68
C THR A 300 -8.82 3.93 3.01
N THR A 301 -9.75 3.27 3.70
CA THR A 301 -11.02 3.87 4.13
C THR A 301 -10.77 4.81 5.29
N SER A 302 -10.79 6.11 4.99
CA SER A 302 -10.61 7.24 5.91
C SER A 302 -9.46 7.02 6.91
N PHE A 303 -8.27 7.53 6.57
CA PHE A 303 -7.10 7.56 7.45
C PHE A 303 -7.43 8.08 8.86
N TRP A 304 -8.48 8.87 9.02
CA TRP A 304 -9.07 9.25 10.29
C TRP A 304 -10.59 9.28 10.10
N SER A 305 -11.32 8.35 10.73
CA SER A 305 -12.77 8.48 10.83
C SER A 305 -13.09 9.76 11.64
N SER A 306 -14.32 10.27 11.54
CA SER A 306 -14.78 11.37 12.40
C SER A 306 -14.63 11.08 13.90
N ASP A 307 -14.45 9.81 14.28
CA ASP A 307 -14.24 9.39 15.67
C ASP A 307 -12.78 9.46 16.13
N ASP A 308 -11.79 9.28 15.25
CA ASP A 308 -10.37 9.39 15.67
C ASP A 308 -9.98 10.85 16.00
N ARG A 309 -10.74 11.85 15.51
CA ARG A 309 -10.59 13.26 15.94
C ARG A 309 -11.02 13.48 17.39
N LYS A 310 -11.76 12.54 18.00
CA LYS A 310 -12.15 12.56 19.42
C LYS A 310 -11.08 11.99 20.36
N LEU A 311 -10.04 11.35 19.82
CA LEU A 311 -8.90 10.84 20.58
C LEU A 311 -7.82 11.90 20.86
N LEU A 312 -7.98 13.10 20.29
CA LEU A 312 -7.26 14.28 20.74
C LEU A 312 -7.91 14.75 22.06
N PRO A 313 -7.17 14.85 23.18
CA PRO A 313 -7.76 15.34 24.41
C PRO A 313 -8.36 16.74 24.17
N LYS A 314 -9.63 16.91 24.60
CA LYS A 314 -10.39 18.15 24.43
C LYS A 314 -9.76 19.33 25.15
#